data_AF-A0A3D3JUC6-F1
#
_entry.id   AF-A0A3D3JUC6-F1
#
_cell.length_a   1.000
_cell.length_b   1.000
_cell.length_c   1.000
_cell.angle_alpha   90.00
_cell.angle_beta   90.00
_cell.angle_gamma   90.00
#
_symmetry.space_group_name_H-M   'P 1'
#
loop_
_entity.id
_entity.type
_entity.pdbx_description
1 polymer ?
#
loop_
_entity_poly.entity_id
_entity_poly.type
_entity_poly.pdbx_seq_one_letter_code
_entity_poly.pdbx_strand_id
1 'polypeptide(L)'
;MRSLGVRTATMPDTQISAVARAREYLQVFRRLNPELVDVAMPKLEALVPELGPAFFDETAAFADELLALYVTSPVKRAEQNVLADFHIFLDRAARQLVAAGELPDVTIAEPVSASVSLVPADFYTPLQWFKVNASSEVPKDVVHAVDAAKRRNQLVHTVLEPLFQFMLQLDHERAVAWQLKLCSDESTPIDPDVARDLIRVWRTRTDLPGAALRQAKIWSDDRQAFRHWPSVVEEADRLLREYWFRAWVAEMPPAIVQARHLQFLYPFTDGNRMLRWLKNSIDQTGTAIDFFIFESSKLVETGEDENKEMRRAALYRQLLWIDQMIPPLVVLADLILNTPNGAYEFALSLFGFTTEHRQGWERVLERHCAEAVHRRFLADMRSGRPPAKTIKMLSFGDETFEAAVIAELDALTGEFDSMEQRDTVVEKLTAMYASSREQKLLNTEIGRRYRRLMQVLHEDNIRRLLSDEQFESIDRASGPLRDLSAIAAAGRKYLSSRRALNRTTEEILAEEEDFVSDIRNLRSTYIQRVLL
;
A
#
# COMPACT_ATOMS: atom_id res chain seq x y z
N MET A 1 24.63 -29.74 80.68
CA MET A 1 25.22 -30.55 79.59
C MET A 1 24.11 -31.34 78.90
N ARG A 2 23.96 -31.10 77.59
CA ARG A 2 23.29 -31.91 76.54
C ARG A 2 21.77 -32.10 76.61
N SER A 3 21.07 -31.18 75.92
CA SER A 3 19.79 -31.47 75.28
C SER A 3 20.04 -32.32 74.01
N LEU A 4 19.22 -33.35 73.83
CA LEU A 4 19.19 -34.18 72.63
C LEU A 4 18.35 -33.45 71.58
N GLY A 5 19.04 -32.87 70.58
CA GLY A 5 18.43 -32.26 69.42
C GLY A 5 17.84 -33.31 68.48
N VAL A 6 16.53 -33.19 68.23
CA VAL A 6 15.83 -33.85 67.14
C VAL A 6 16.38 -33.29 65.83
N ARG A 7 17.11 -34.12 65.06
CA ARG A 7 17.47 -33.80 63.67
C ARG A 7 16.23 -34.00 62.81
N THR A 8 15.55 -32.90 62.48
CA THR A 8 14.67 -32.84 61.31
C THR A 8 15.54 -33.04 60.07
N ALA A 9 15.36 -34.19 59.41
CA ALA A 9 15.89 -34.40 58.08
C ALA A 9 15.14 -33.47 57.12
N THR A 10 15.73 -32.33 56.81
CA THR A 10 15.41 -31.58 55.60
C THR A 10 15.73 -32.47 54.41
N MET A 11 14.70 -32.89 53.69
CA MET A 11 14.79 -33.43 52.33
C MET A 11 15.65 -32.49 51.47
N PRO A 12 16.52 -32.99 50.58
CA PRO A 12 17.19 -32.13 49.61
C PRO A 12 16.13 -31.59 48.65
N ASP A 13 15.99 -30.27 48.57
CA ASP A 13 15.36 -29.60 47.44
C ASP A 13 16.08 -30.08 46.17
N THR A 14 15.44 -30.98 45.41
CA THR A 14 15.91 -31.38 44.10
C THR A 14 15.87 -30.14 43.21
N GLN A 15 17.02 -29.50 43.00
CA GLN A 15 17.21 -28.48 41.97
C GLN A 15 16.83 -29.12 40.62
N ILE A 16 15.62 -28.83 40.15
CA ILE A 16 15.18 -29.26 38.82
C ILE A 16 16.11 -28.60 37.80
N SER A 17 16.82 -29.44 37.02
CA SER A 17 17.73 -28.97 35.96
C SER A 17 17.02 -27.96 35.04
N ALA A 18 17.76 -26.95 34.56
CA ALA A 18 17.26 -25.95 33.62
C ALA A 18 16.54 -26.59 32.41
N VAL A 19 17.09 -27.68 31.90
CA VAL A 19 16.50 -28.45 30.79
C VAL A 19 15.13 -29.02 31.16
N ALA A 20 14.96 -29.55 32.37
CA ALA A 20 13.68 -30.09 32.81
C ALA A 20 12.62 -28.99 32.98
N ARG A 21 13.00 -27.83 33.54
CA ARG A 21 12.12 -26.65 33.62
C ARG A 21 11.75 -26.11 32.25
N ALA A 22 12.71 -26.04 31.32
CA ALA A 22 12.45 -25.59 29.95
C ALA A 22 11.46 -26.52 29.23
N ARG A 23 11.57 -27.84 29.40
CA ARG A 23 10.59 -28.81 28.88
C ARG A 23 9.20 -28.57 29.44
N GLU A 24 9.06 -28.30 30.75
CA GLU A 24 7.77 -28.00 31.36
C GLU A 24 7.12 -26.75 30.76
N TYR A 25 7.90 -25.69 30.52
CA TYR A 25 7.39 -24.49 29.86
C TYR A 25 7.03 -24.71 28.40
N LEU A 26 7.80 -25.50 27.65
CA LEU A 26 7.46 -25.87 26.27
C LEU A 26 6.12 -26.63 26.21
N GLN A 27 5.81 -27.50 27.18
CA GLN A 27 4.51 -28.20 27.20
C GLN A 27 3.30 -27.25 27.26
N VAL A 28 3.46 -26.01 27.75
CA VAL A 28 2.38 -25.00 27.76
C VAL A 28 1.92 -24.66 26.35
N PHE A 29 2.83 -24.63 25.37
CA PHE A 29 2.52 -24.29 23.98
C PHE A 29 1.54 -25.27 23.34
N ARG A 30 1.51 -26.54 23.77
CA ARG A 30 0.58 -27.56 23.27
C ARG A 30 -0.89 -27.22 23.55
N ARG A 31 -1.17 -26.27 24.45
CA ARG A 31 -2.54 -25.78 24.70
C ARG A 31 -3.05 -24.83 23.60
N LEU A 32 -2.17 -24.40 22.68
CA LEU A 32 -2.46 -23.45 21.61
C LEU A 32 -3.13 -22.16 22.12
N ASN A 33 -2.81 -21.75 23.35
CA ASN A 33 -3.33 -20.55 23.98
C ASN A 33 -2.19 -19.51 24.15
N PRO A 34 -2.21 -18.42 23.36
CA PRO A 34 -1.20 -17.37 23.44
C PRO A 34 -1.04 -16.76 24.84
N GLU A 35 -2.12 -16.55 25.58
CA GLU A 35 -2.07 -15.93 26.92
C GLU A 35 -1.27 -16.76 27.92
N LEU A 36 -1.35 -18.10 27.81
CA LEU A 36 -0.56 -18.99 28.65
C LEU A 36 0.92 -18.99 28.24
N VAL A 37 1.19 -18.84 26.94
CA VAL A 37 2.55 -18.73 26.41
C VAL A 37 3.16 -17.40 26.86
N ASP A 38 2.44 -16.28 26.84
CA ASP A 38 2.94 -14.98 27.28
C ASP A 38 3.43 -15.00 28.74
N VAL A 39 2.79 -15.80 29.60
CA VAL A 39 3.19 -15.98 31.01
C VAL A 39 4.40 -16.93 31.15
N ALA A 40 4.51 -17.93 30.29
CA ALA A 40 5.58 -18.94 30.33
C ALA A 40 6.86 -18.45 29.66
N MET A 41 6.74 -17.65 28.60
CA MET A 41 7.82 -17.29 27.70
C MET A 41 8.99 -16.57 28.41
N PRO A 42 8.79 -15.53 29.24
CA PRO A 42 9.90 -14.88 29.94
C PRO A 42 10.68 -15.82 30.86
N LYS A 43 10.00 -16.83 31.43
CA LYS A 43 10.63 -17.84 32.29
C LYS A 43 11.43 -18.85 31.48
N LEU A 44 10.99 -19.15 30.27
CA LEU A 44 11.70 -20.02 29.33
C LEU A 44 12.93 -19.31 28.75
N GLU A 45 12.81 -18.06 28.32
CA GLU A 45 13.92 -17.23 27.82
C GLU A 45 15.03 -17.04 28.87
N ALA A 46 14.65 -16.87 30.14
CA ALA A 46 15.62 -16.75 31.24
C ALA A 46 16.53 -17.98 31.41
N LEU A 47 16.10 -19.15 30.90
CA LEU A 47 16.88 -20.39 30.99
C LEU A 47 17.88 -20.55 29.83
N VAL A 48 17.78 -19.76 28.74
CA VAL A 48 18.64 -19.88 27.54
C VAL A 48 20.14 -20.01 27.86
N PRO A 49 20.75 -19.21 28.76
CA PRO A 49 22.18 -19.33 29.07
C PRO A 49 22.59 -20.67 29.68
N GLU A 50 21.65 -21.40 30.30
CA GLU A 50 21.85 -22.70 30.94
C GLU A 50 21.48 -23.88 30.00
N LEU A 51 20.89 -23.60 28.84
CA LEU A 51 20.48 -24.60 27.85
C LEU A 51 21.64 -24.84 26.88
N GLY A 52 22.21 -26.06 26.92
CA GLY A 52 23.29 -26.44 26.01
C GLY A 52 22.81 -26.61 24.55
N PRO A 53 23.73 -26.72 23.57
CA PRO A 53 23.41 -26.79 22.14
C PRO A 53 22.45 -27.93 21.75
N ALA A 54 22.49 -29.05 22.48
CA ALA A 54 21.61 -30.20 22.26
C ALA A 54 20.12 -29.89 22.50
N PHE A 55 19.81 -28.85 23.27
CA PHE A 55 18.43 -28.45 23.53
C PHE A 55 17.77 -27.80 22.30
N PHE A 56 18.55 -27.29 21.35
CA PHE A 56 18.01 -26.81 20.07
C PHE A 56 17.34 -27.96 19.30
N ASP A 57 17.97 -29.13 19.23
CA ASP A 57 17.42 -30.31 18.54
C ASP A 57 16.08 -30.75 19.15
N GLU A 58 15.99 -30.75 20.49
CA GLU A 58 14.74 -31.02 21.20
C GLU A 58 13.67 -29.97 20.89
N THR A 59 14.05 -28.70 20.81
CA THR A 59 13.14 -27.59 20.52
C THR A 59 12.66 -27.61 19.07
N ALA A 60 13.54 -27.95 18.12
CA ALA A 60 13.19 -28.08 16.71
C ALA A 60 12.20 -29.23 16.48
N ALA A 61 12.44 -30.39 17.09
CA ALA A 61 11.49 -31.50 17.06
C ALA A 61 10.14 -31.13 17.70
N PHE A 62 10.17 -30.41 18.82
CA PHE A 62 8.96 -29.88 19.44
C PHE A 62 8.22 -28.87 18.54
N ALA A 63 8.95 -28.05 17.79
CA ALA A 63 8.37 -27.10 16.84
C ALA A 63 7.65 -27.80 15.69
N ASP A 64 8.22 -28.88 15.14
CA ASP A 64 7.57 -29.72 14.14
C ASP A 64 6.25 -30.31 14.67
N GLU A 65 6.27 -30.84 15.91
CA GLU A 65 5.06 -31.36 16.58
C GLU A 65 4.00 -30.27 16.79
N LEU A 66 4.41 -29.10 17.26
CA LEU A 66 3.51 -27.99 17.55
C LEU A 66 2.88 -27.44 16.27
N LEU A 67 3.64 -27.35 15.18
CA LEU A 67 3.13 -26.96 13.86
C LEU A 67 2.06 -27.93 13.38
N ALA A 68 2.32 -29.24 13.45
CA ALA A 68 1.34 -30.25 13.07
C ALA A 68 0.06 -30.15 13.93
N LEU A 69 0.20 -29.89 15.23
CA LEU A 69 -0.94 -29.67 16.14
C LEU A 69 -1.72 -28.38 15.79
N TYR A 70 -1.02 -27.31 15.44
CA TYR A 70 -1.62 -26.02 15.11
C TYR A 70 -2.43 -26.07 13.81
N VAL A 71 -1.83 -26.55 12.72
CA VAL A 71 -2.46 -26.61 11.38
C VAL A 71 -3.66 -27.56 11.38
N THR A 72 -3.66 -28.58 12.25
CA THR A 72 -4.79 -29.50 12.41
C THR A 72 -5.78 -29.10 13.51
N SER A 73 -5.63 -27.92 14.12
CA SER A 73 -6.51 -27.45 15.19
C SER A 73 -7.95 -27.21 14.71
N PRO A 74 -8.96 -27.24 15.60
CA PRO A 74 -10.36 -27.02 15.23
C PRO A 74 -10.59 -25.69 14.50
N VAL A 75 -9.88 -24.65 14.89
CA VAL A 75 -9.99 -23.31 14.29
C VAL A 75 -9.47 -23.33 12.85
N LYS A 76 -8.31 -23.95 12.61
CA LYS A 76 -7.72 -24.04 11.26
C LYS A 76 -8.51 -24.95 10.34
N ARG A 77 -9.09 -26.04 10.84
CA ARG A 77 -10.03 -26.87 10.07
C ARG A 77 -11.28 -26.10 9.66
N ALA A 78 -11.85 -25.31 10.57
CA ALA A 78 -13.02 -24.48 10.27
C ALA A 78 -12.68 -23.43 9.20
N GLU A 79 -11.52 -22.77 9.31
CA GLU A 79 -11.01 -21.82 8.32
C GLU A 79 -10.84 -22.46 6.94
N GLN A 80 -10.20 -23.63 6.86
CA GLN A 80 -10.02 -24.38 5.61
C GLN A 80 -11.36 -24.76 4.97
N ASN A 81 -12.33 -25.22 5.76
CA ASN A 81 -13.66 -25.57 5.25
C ASN A 81 -14.40 -24.36 4.69
N VAL A 82 -14.39 -23.23 5.39
CA VAL A 82 -15.04 -21.99 4.93
C VAL A 82 -14.41 -21.48 3.64
N LEU A 83 -13.09 -21.54 3.52
CA LEU A 83 -12.40 -21.18 2.28
C LEU A 83 -12.75 -22.14 1.15
N ALA A 84 -12.78 -23.45 1.40
CA ALA A 84 -13.18 -24.43 0.40
C ALA A 84 -14.59 -24.15 -0.12
N ASP A 85 -15.55 -23.88 0.79
CA ASP A 85 -16.92 -23.51 0.44
C ASP A 85 -16.93 -22.24 -0.44
N PHE A 86 -16.19 -21.21 -0.06
CA PHE A 86 -16.07 -19.97 -0.83
C PHE A 86 -15.57 -20.21 -2.26
N HIS A 87 -14.53 -21.04 -2.44
CA HIS A 87 -13.96 -21.35 -3.75
C HIS A 87 -14.92 -22.14 -4.65
N ILE A 88 -15.77 -23.00 -4.08
CA ILE A 88 -16.80 -23.72 -4.86
C ILE A 88 -17.75 -22.73 -5.57
N PHE A 89 -18.13 -21.63 -4.91
CA PHE A 89 -18.98 -20.60 -5.52
C PHE A 89 -18.25 -19.84 -6.63
N LEU A 90 -16.98 -19.48 -6.41
CA LEU A 90 -16.16 -18.81 -7.41
C LEU A 90 -15.97 -19.71 -8.65
N ASP A 91 -15.64 -20.98 -8.46
CA ASP A 91 -15.45 -21.96 -9.54
C ASP A 91 -16.73 -22.17 -10.36
N ARG A 92 -17.90 -22.16 -9.70
CA ARG A 92 -19.18 -22.28 -10.38
C ARG A 92 -19.44 -21.07 -11.29
N ALA A 93 -19.25 -19.86 -10.77
CA ALA A 93 -19.46 -18.63 -11.56
C ALA A 93 -18.43 -18.50 -12.68
N ALA A 94 -17.17 -18.86 -12.41
CA ALA A 94 -16.13 -18.96 -13.41
C ALA A 94 -16.55 -19.82 -14.61
N ARG A 95 -17.02 -21.05 -14.35
CA ARG A 95 -17.47 -21.98 -15.41
C ARG A 95 -18.65 -21.42 -16.20
N GLN A 96 -19.58 -20.72 -15.53
CA GLN A 96 -20.71 -20.08 -16.19
C GLN A 96 -20.26 -18.95 -17.11
N LEU A 97 -19.35 -18.09 -16.66
CA LEU A 97 -18.80 -16.99 -17.45
C LEU A 97 -17.96 -17.49 -18.64
N VAL A 98 -17.21 -18.59 -18.47
CA VAL A 98 -16.51 -19.26 -19.59
C VAL A 98 -17.52 -19.81 -20.60
N ALA A 99 -18.58 -20.49 -20.15
CA ALA A 99 -19.63 -21.00 -21.02
C ALA A 99 -20.38 -19.87 -21.77
N ALA A 100 -20.50 -18.69 -21.17
CA ALA A 100 -21.08 -17.50 -21.78
C ALA A 100 -20.12 -16.77 -22.75
N GLY A 101 -18.84 -17.17 -22.84
CA GLY A 101 -17.83 -16.52 -23.66
C GLY A 101 -17.31 -15.19 -23.09
N GLU A 102 -17.58 -14.90 -21.80
CA GLU A 102 -17.15 -13.67 -21.12
C GLU A 102 -15.76 -13.79 -20.48
N LEU A 103 -15.31 -15.02 -20.26
CA LEU A 103 -13.96 -15.36 -19.80
C LEU A 103 -13.30 -16.33 -20.79
N PRO A 104 -11.97 -16.24 -20.99
CA PRO A 104 -11.23 -17.26 -21.73
C PRO A 104 -11.29 -18.59 -20.98
N ASP A 105 -11.35 -19.69 -21.72
CA ASP A 105 -11.21 -21.04 -21.18
C ASP A 105 -9.72 -21.27 -20.84
N VAL A 106 -9.35 -21.02 -19.59
CA VAL A 106 -7.99 -21.17 -19.10
C VAL A 106 -7.92 -22.43 -18.24
N THR A 107 -7.14 -23.42 -18.69
CA THR A 107 -6.78 -24.58 -17.86
C THR A 107 -6.07 -24.12 -16.60
N ILE A 108 -6.57 -24.53 -15.44
CA ILE A 108 -6.03 -24.24 -14.12
C ILE A 108 -4.56 -24.72 -14.08
N ALA A 109 -3.61 -23.78 -14.00
CA ALA A 109 -2.22 -24.12 -13.72
C ALA A 109 -2.08 -24.58 -12.27
N GLU A 110 -1.19 -25.55 -12.02
CA GLU A 110 -0.90 -26.00 -10.66
C GLU A 110 -0.41 -24.82 -9.79
N PRO A 111 -0.78 -24.76 -8.51
CA PRO A 111 -0.32 -23.71 -7.61
C PRO A 111 1.21 -23.67 -7.57
N VAL A 112 1.79 -22.45 -7.63
CA VAL A 112 3.23 -22.27 -7.49
C VAL A 112 3.63 -22.68 -6.06
N SER A 113 4.59 -23.59 -5.94
CA SER A 113 5.00 -24.24 -4.68
C SER A 113 5.37 -23.28 -3.54
N ALA A 114 5.75 -22.04 -3.86
CA ALA A 114 6.17 -21.03 -2.88
C ALA A 114 5.07 -20.03 -2.46
N SER A 115 3.84 -20.16 -2.99
CA SER A 115 2.70 -19.27 -2.69
C SER A 115 2.00 -19.63 -1.38
N VAL A 116 1.65 -18.61 -0.59
CA VAL A 116 0.91 -18.76 0.69
C VAL A 116 -0.61 -18.68 0.47
N SER A 117 -1.02 -18.30 -0.73
CA SER A 117 -2.41 -17.96 -1.01
C SER A 117 -3.38 -19.15 -0.93
N LEU A 118 -2.87 -20.39 -0.94
CA LEU A 118 -3.63 -21.64 -1.03
C LEU A 118 -4.51 -21.73 -2.30
N VAL A 119 -4.29 -20.82 -3.27
CA VAL A 119 -5.03 -20.64 -4.53
C VAL A 119 -4.00 -20.44 -5.64
N PRO A 120 -4.20 -20.92 -6.88
CA PRO A 120 -3.23 -20.70 -7.95
C PRO A 120 -2.96 -19.21 -8.21
N ALA A 121 -1.68 -18.82 -8.27
CA ALA A 121 -1.22 -17.43 -8.27
C ALA A 121 -1.76 -16.57 -9.45
N ASP A 122 -1.87 -17.16 -10.65
CA ASP A 122 -2.15 -16.45 -11.90
C ASP A 122 -3.47 -16.85 -12.58
N PHE A 123 -4.50 -17.15 -11.80
CA PHE A 123 -5.77 -17.66 -12.34
C PHE A 123 -6.62 -16.59 -13.04
N TYR A 124 -6.65 -15.36 -12.50
CA TYR A 124 -7.48 -14.26 -13.02
C TYR A 124 -6.73 -12.93 -13.09
N THR A 125 -6.82 -12.26 -14.24
CA THR A 125 -6.58 -10.80 -14.31
C THR A 125 -7.56 -10.09 -13.37
N PRO A 126 -7.29 -8.87 -12.89
CA PRO A 126 -8.18 -8.24 -11.91
C PRO A 126 -9.60 -8.06 -12.44
N LEU A 127 -9.75 -7.72 -13.72
CA LEU A 127 -11.08 -7.63 -14.33
C LEU A 127 -11.83 -8.97 -14.27
N GLN A 128 -11.14 -10.07 -14.57
CA GLN A 128 -11.75 -11.40 -14.51
C GLN A 128 -12.13 -11.75 -13.07
N TRP A 129 -11.27 -11.44 -12.10
CA TRP A 129 -11.54 -11.65 -10.68
C TRP A 129 -12.80 -10.89 -10.23
N PHE A 130 -12.90 -9.61 -10.53
CA PHE A 130 -14.07 -8.81 -10.14
C PHE A 130 -15.35 -9.29 -10.83
N LYS A 131 -15.29 -9.72 -12.10
CA LYS A 131 -16.43 -10.33 -12.80
C LYS A 131 -16.88 -11.64 -12.15
N VAL A 132 -15.95 -12.54 -11.84
CA VAL A 132 -16.25 -13.82 -11.18
C VAL A 132 -16.84 -13.56 -9.80
N ASN A 133 -16.23 -12.68 -9.01
CA ASN A 133 -16.70 -12.37 -7.68
C ASN A 133 -18.09 -11.73 -7.70
N ALA A 134 -18.36 -10.79 -8.62
CA ALA A 134 -19.68 -10.20 -8.80
C ALA A 134 -20.76 -11.22 -9.22
N SER A 135 -20.38 -12.21 -10.03
CA SER A 135 -21.28 -13.25 -10.55
C SER A 135 -21.42 -14.47 -9.63
N SER A 136 -20.62 -14.55 -8.56
CA SER A 136 -20.51 -15.73 -7.69
C SER A 136 -21.71 -15.99 -6.79
N GLU A 137 -22.56 -14.97 -6.56
CA GLU A 137 -23.72 -15.02 -5.65
C GLU A 137 -23.41 -15.70 -4.30
N VAL A 138 -22.19 -15.49 -3.77
CA VAL A 138 -21.73 -16.13 -2.53
C VAL A 138 -22.67 -15.73 -1.37
N PRO A 139 -23.18 -16.70 -0.57
CA PRO A 139 -24.00 -16.39 0.59
C PRO A 139 -23.27 -15.46 1.57
N LYS A 140 -23.98 -14.46 2.10
CA LYS A 140 -23.40 -13.45 3.02
C LYS A 140 -22.70 -14.08 4.23
N ASP A 141 -23.23 -15.19 4.74
CA ASP A 141 -22.63 -15.88 5.88
C ASP A 141 -21.25 -16.47 5.56
N VAL A 142 -21.06 -16.97 4.32
CA VAL A 142 -19.76 -17.46 3.83
C VAL A 142 -18.79 -16.29 3.66
N VAL A 143 -19.23 -15.17 3.07
CA VAL A 143 -18.41 -13.95 2.95
C VAL A 143 -17.94 -13.47 4.33
N HIS A 144 -18.86 -13.36 5.30
CA HIS A 144 -18.53 -12.94 6.66
C HIS A 144 -17.57 -13.93 7.34
N ALA A 145 -17.72 -15.23 7.11
CA ALA A 145 -16.83 -16.24 7.68
C ALA A 145 -15.41 -16.16 7.08
N VAL A 146 -15.30 -15.94 5.77
CA VAL A 146 -14.02 -15.67 5.10
C VAL A 146 -13.37 -14.40 5.67
N ASP A 147 -14.13 -13.30 5.77
CA ASP A 147 -13.61 -12.05 6.35
C ASP A 147 -13.18 -12.21 7.81
N ALA A 148 -13.90 -13.03 8.59
CA ALA A 148 -13.50 -13.37 9.95
C ALA A 148 -12.17 -14.14 10.00
N ALA A 149 -11.93 -15.07 9.08
CA ALA A 149 -10.65 -15.77 8.94
C ALA A 149 -9.51 -14.79 8.60
N LYS A 150 -9.72 -13.89 7.62
CA LYS A 150 -8.74 -12.85 7.27
C LYS A 150 -8.41 -11.96 8.47
N ARG A 151 -9.45 -11.53 9.19
CA ARG A 151 -9.30 -10.66 10.36
C ARG A 151 -8.63 -11.36 11.52
N ARG A 152 -8.84 -12.68 11.68
CA ARG A 152 -8.11 -13.51 12.63
C ARG A 152 -6.61 -13.54 12.29
N ASN A 153 -6.26 -13.79 11.03
CA ASN A 153 -4.87 -13.74 10.55
C ASN A 153 -4.24 -12.34 10.73
N GLN A 154 -5.01 -11.26 10.82
CA GLN A 154 -4.46 -9.94 11.13
C GLN A 154 -4.25 -9.73 12.64
N LEU A 155 -5.24 -10.10 13.46
CA LEU A 155 -5.35 -9.63 14.84
C LEU A 155 -4.93 -10.64 15.91
N VAL A 156 -4.98 -11.95 15.61
CA VAL A 156 -4.78 -12.98 16.63
C VAL A 156 -3.31 -13.42 16.63
N HIS A 157 -2.66 -13.24 17.78
CA HIS A 157 -1.34 -13.80 18.06
C HIS A 157 -1.42 -15.33 18.09
N THR A 158 -0.42 -16.03 17.56
CA THR A 158 -0.32 -17.48 17.74
C THR A 158 0.76 -17.82 18.75
N VAL A 159 0.81 -19.09 19.14
CA VAL A 159 1.87 -19.64 19.97
C VAL A 159 3.17 -19.88 19.19
N LEU A 160 3.16 -19.78 17.86
CA LEU A 160 4.30 -20.08 17.00
C LEU A 160 5.30 -18.93 16.94
N GLU A 161 4.83 -17.68 16.86
CA GLU A 161 5.68 -16.48 16.87
C GLU A 161 6.65 -16.47 18.08
N PRO A 162 6.20 -16.66 19.34
CA PRO A 162 7.11 -16.78 20.48
C PRO A 162 8.05 -17.99 20.42
N LEU A 163 7.60 -19.13 19.88
CA LEU A 163 8.45 -20.31 19.76
C LEU A 163 9.60 -20.08 18.75
N PHE A 164 9.29 -19.48 17.59
CA PHE A 164 10.31 -19.15 16.59
C PHE A 164 11.31 -18.14 17.12
N GLN A 165 10.85 -17.15 17.90
CA GLN A 165 11.72 -16.20 18.58
C GLN A 165 12.63 -16.90 19.60
N PHE A 166 12.10 -17.85 20.38
CA PHE A 166 12.89 -18.67 21.31
C PHE A 166 13.98 -19.47 20.58
N MET A 167 13.64 -20.11 19.45
CA MET A 167 14.60 -20.87 18.65
C MET A 167 15.76 -19.98 18.17
N LEU A 168 15.47 -18.75 17.73
CA LEU A 168 16.51 -17.80 17.34
C LEU A 168 17.43 -17.37 18.49
N GLN A 169 16.91 -17.33 19.72
CA GLN A 169 17.72 -17.04 20.91
C GLN A 169 18.60 -18.22 21.30
N LEU A 170 18.15 -19.46 21.11
CA LEU A 170 18.94 -20.66 21.36
C LEU A 170 20.10 -20.82 20.38
N ASP A 171 19.81 -20.76 19.08
CA ASP A 171 20.81 -20.87 18.02
C ASP A 171 20.29 -20.20 16.74
N HIS A 172 20.91 -19.05 16.40
CA HIS A 172 20.48 -18.23 15.28
C HIS A 172 20.58 -18.96 13.93
N GLU A 173 21.74 -19.54 13.62
CA GLU A 173 21.99 -20.14 12.31
C GLU A 173 21.11 -21.37 12.10
N ARG A 174 21.00 -22.22 13.13
CA ARG A 174 20.17 -23.43 13.06
C ARG A 174 18.68 -23.10 12.98
N ALA A 175 18.21 -22.08 13.71
CA ALA A 175 16.82 -21.63 13.66
C ALA A 175 16.45 -21.11 12.27
N VAL A 176 17.26 -20.22 11.70
CA VAL A 176 16.99 -19.68 10.35
C VAL A 176 17.02 -20.80 9.30
N ALA A 177 17.97 -21.74 9.39
CA ALA A 177 18.02 -22.88 8.49
C ALA A 177 16.76 -23.77 8.58
N TRP A 178 16.27 -24.03 9.80
CA TRP A 178 15.02 -24.78 10.02
C TRP A 178 13.80 -24.02 9.46
N GLN A 179 13.71 -22.71 9.69
CA GLN A 179 12.61 -21.87 9.17
C GLN A 179 12.60 -21.79 7.64
N LEU A 180 13.77 -21.70 7.02
CA LEU A 180 13.89 -21.73 5.55
C LEU A 180 13.52 -23.10 4.98
N LYS A 181 13.90 -24.19 5.67
CA LYS A 181 13.51 -25.54 5.28
C LYS A 181 11.98 -25.69 5.27
N LEU A 182 11.30 -25.14 6.28
CA LEU A 182 9.84 -25.10 6.35
C LEU A 182 9.20 -24.37 5.16
N CYS A 183 9.86 -23.33 4.63
CA CYS A 183 9.37 -22.59 3.46
C CYS A 183 9.67 -23.28 2.12
N SER A 184 10.65 -24.19 2.09
CA SER A 184 11.13 -24.86 0.87
C SER A 184 10.46 -26.21 0.57
N ASP A 185 9.62 -26.71 1.48
CA ASP A 185 8.92 -27.98 1.28
C ASP A 185 7.78 -27.79 0.27
N GLU A 186 8.06 -28.14 -1.00
CA GLU A 186 7.13 -27.98 -2.12
C GLU A 186 5.87 -28.85 -2.00
N SER A 187 5.83 -29.80 -1.06
CA SER A 187 4.73 -30.76 -0.92
C SER A 187 3.51 -30.19 -0.19
N THR A 188 3.68 -29.14 0.62
CA THR A 188 2.60 -28.59 1.46
C THR A 188 2.68 -27.07 1.50
N PRO A 189 1.64 -26.35 1.05
CA PRO A 189 1.58 -24.90 1.18
C PRO A 189 1.72 -24.48 2.66
N ILE A 190 2.53 -23.46 2.92
CA ILE A 190 2.68 -22.92 4.27
C ILE A 190 1.40 -22.23 4.72
N ASP A 191 1.00 -22.47 5.96
CA ASP A 191 -0.18 -21.81 6.53
C ASP A 191 0.04 -20.28 6.66
N PRO A 192 -0.96 -19.44 6.34
CA PRO A 192 -0.82 -17.99 6.39
C PRO A 192 -0.44 -17.42 7.76
N ASP A 193 -0.86 -18.05 8.86
CA ASP A 193 -0.45 -17.59 10.20
C ASP A 193 1.02 -17.90 10.45
N VAL A 194 1.49 -19.07 10.00
CA VAL A 194 2.89 -19.49 10.10
C VAL A 194 3.77 -18.55 9.29
N ALA A 195 3.41 -18.25 8.04
CA ALA A 195 4.16 -17.32 7.19
C ALA A 195 4.24 -15.92 7.82
N ARG A 196 3.10 -15.38 8.29
CA ARG A 196 3.05 -14.08 8.98
C ARG A 196 3.99 -14.06 10.20
N ASP A 197 3.93 -15.10 11.03
CA ASP A 197 4.69 -15.18 12.28
C ASP A 197 6.19 -15.35 12.04
N LEU A 198 6.58 -16.12 11.01
CA LEU A 198 7.97 -16.21 10.55
C LEU A 198 8.50 -14.83 10.13
N ILE A 199 7.74 -14.08 9.32
CA ILE A 199 8.17 -12.75 8.87
C ILE A 199 8.31 -11.80 10.06
N ARG A 200 7.38 -11.79 11.01
CA ARG A 200 7.46 -10.96 12.22
C ARG A 200 8.72 -11.25 13.01
N VAL A 201 9.04 -12.53 13.17
CA VAL A 201 10.24 -12.98 13.87
C VAL A 201 11.50 -12.59 13.10
N TRP A 202 11.52 -12.74 11.77
CA TRP A 202 12.60 -12.26 10.91
C TRP A 202 12.83 -10.74 11.01
N ARG A 203 11.78 -9.93 11.16
CA ARG A 203 11.90 -8.47 11.33
C ARG A 203 12.65 -8.06 12.59
N THR A 204 12.69 -8.92 13.61
CA THR A 204 13.49 -8.66 14.82
C THR A 204 15.00 -8.76 14.58
N ARG A 205 15.42 -9.23 13.40
CA ARG A 205 16.82 -9.45 13.03
C ARG A 205 17.38 -8.35 12.14
N THR A 206 18.70 -8.25 12.15
CA THR A 206 19.47 -7.34 11.29
C THR A 206 20.33 -8.07 10.27
N ASP A 207 20.45 -9.38 10.40
CA ASP A 207 21.45 -10.25 9.78
C ASP A 207 20.84 -11.45 9.04
N LEU A 208 19.60 -11.31 8.53
CA LEU A 208 18.95 -12.36 7.76
C LEU A 208 19.74 -12.73 6.50
N PRO A 209 19.82 -14.03 6.16
CA PRO A 209 20.41 -14.47 4.90
C PRO A 209 19.54 -14.05 3.71
N GLY A 210 20.18 -13.84 2.55
CA GLY A 210 19.48 -13.47 1.32
C GLY A 210 18.38 -14.46 0.89
N ALA A 211 18.46 -15.73 1.30
CA ALA A 211 17.38 -16.71 1.07
C ALA A 211 16.06 -16.33 1.77
N ALA A 212 16.12 -15.81 3.00
CA ALA A 212 14.93 -15.34 3.72
C ALA A 212 14.33 -14.09 3.06
N LEU A 213 15.18 -13.17 2.59
CA LEU A 213 14.75 -11.98 1.85
C LEU A 213 14.12 -12.35 0.50
N ARG A 214 14.65 -13.36 -0.21
CA ARG A 214 14.01 -13.89 -1.43
C ARG A 214 12.64 -14.48 -1.13
N GLN A 215 12.52 -15.24 -0.04
CA GLN A 215 11.23 -15.81 0.36
C GLN A 215 10.21 -14.72 0.69
N ALA A 216 10.61 -13.71 1.47
CA ALA A 216 9.76 -12.56 1.77
C ALA A 216 9.36 -11.80 0.50
N LYS A 217 10.26 -11.68 -0.49
CA LYS A 217 9.93 -11.09 -1.79
C LYS A 217 8.86 -11.88 -2.54
N ILE A 218 8.96 -13.22 -2.59
CA ILE A 218 7.94 -14.08 -3.20
C ILE A 218 6.57 -13.82 -2.57
N TRP A 219 6.50 -13.77 -1.23
CA TRP A 219 5.25 -13.50 -0.52
C TRP A 219 4.74 -12.06 -0.72
N SER A 220 5.64 -11.08 -0.80
CA SER A 220 5.32 -9.69 -1.11
C SER A 220 4.74 -9.54 -2.52
N ASP A 221 5.24 -10.31 -3.50
CA ASP A 221 4.79 -10.27 -4.89
C ASP A 221 3.54 -11.15 -5.14
N ASP A 222 3.12 -11.96 -4.17
CA ASP A 222 1.97 -12.86 -4.29
C ASP A 222 0.63 -12.08 -4.24
N ARG A 223 0.08 -11.85 -5.44
CA ARG A 223 -1.19 -11.14 -5.64
C ARG A 223 -2.38 -11.82 -4.96
N GLN A 224 -2.44 -13.15 -4.98
CA GLN A 224 -3.54 -13.87 -4.34
C GLN A 224 -3.39 -13.81 -2.83
N ALA A 225 -2.16 -13.91 -2.31
CA ALA A 225 -1.92 -13.68 -0.89
C ALA A 225 -2.33 -12.26 -0.49
N PHE A 226 -2.15 -11.24 -1.33
CA PHE A 226 -2.63 -9.90 -1.01
C PHE A 226 -4.17 -9.83 -0.89
N ARG A 227 -4.90 -10.55 -1.74
CA ARG A 227 -6.38 -10.60 -1.72
C ARG A 227 -6.94 -11.41 -0.55
N HIS A 228 -6.30 -12.54 -0.24
CA HIS A 228 -6.80 -13.51 0.73
C HIS A 228 -6.15 -13.35 2.12
N TRP A 229 -4.87 -13.02 2.18
CA TRP A 229 -4.05 -12.95 3.39
C TRP A 229 -3.18 -11.68 3.44
N PRO A 230 -3.79 -10.48 3.41
CA PRO A 230 -3.06 -9.22 3.30
C PRO A 230 -2.01 -9.02 4.40
N SER A 231 -2.21 -9.58 5.61
CA SER A 231 -1.24 -9.47 6.70
C SER A 231 0.11 -10.10 6.36
N VAL A 232 0.15 -11.20 5.60
CA VAL A 232 1.41 -11.85 5.20
C VAL A 232 2.18 -10.91 4.29
N VAL A 233 1.50 -10.36 3.28
CA VAL A 233 2.07 -9.44 2.30
C VAL A 233 2.53 -8.13 2.97
N GLU A 234 1.72 -7.57 3.87
CA GLU A 234 2.07 -6.36 4.60
C GLU A 234 3.30 -6.54 5.50
N GLU A 235 3.41 -7.67 6.21
CA GLU A 235 4.59 -7.96 7.03
C GLU A 235 5.83 -8.18 6.16
N ALA A 236 5.70 -8.88 5.02
CA ALA A 236 6.78 -9.05 4.06
C ALA A 236 7.22 -7.69 3.50
N ASP A 237 6.26 -6.81 3.19
CA ASP A 237 6.53 -5.47 2.69
C ASP A 237 7.27 -4.60 3.72
N ARG A 238 6.95 -4.74 5.01
CA ARG A 238 7.67 -4.08 6.10
C ARG A 238 9.09 -4.60 6.22
N LEU A 239 9.28 -5.92 6.23
CA LEU A 239 10.60 -6.54 6.30
C LEU A 239 11.52 -6.07 5.16
N LEU A 240 11.06 -6.20 3.91
CA LEU A 240 11.86 -5.86 2.74
C LEU A 240 12.24 -4.38 2.71
N ARG A 241 11.33 -3.50 3.11
CA ARG A 241 11.58 -2.06 3.20
C ARG A 241 12.61 -1.70 4.26
N GLU A 242 12.55 -2.32 5.44
CA GLU A 242 13.54 -2.08 6.50
C GLU A 242 14.95 -2.51 6.06
N TYR A 243 15.06 -3.68 5.42
CA TYR A 243 16.32 -4.16 4.86
C TYR A 243 16.81 -3.32 3.69
N TRP A 244 15.92 -2.98 2.76
CA TRP A 244 16.24 -2.12 1.60
C TRP A 244 16.76 -0.77 2.07
N PHE A 245 16.11 -0.17 3.07
CA PHE A 245 16.53 1.11 3.61
C PHE A 245 17.92 1.07 4.23
N ARG A 246 18.24 0.01 5.00
CA ARG A 246 19.59 -0.18 5.57
C ARG A 246 20.65 -0.28 4.49
N ALA A 247 20.40 -1.10 3.46
CA ALA A 247 21.30 -1.28 2.33
C ALA A 247 21.47 0.04 1.54
N TRP A 248 20.35 0.71 1.23
CA TRP A 248 20.35 1.98 0.52
C TRP A 248 21.14 3.07 1.26
N VAL A 249 20.97 3.21 2.58
CA VAL A 249 21.74 4.16 3.39
C VAL A 249 23.23 3.84 3.40
N ALA A 250 23.60 2.56 3.39
CA ALA A 250 25.00 2.13 3.37
C ALA A 250 25.67 2.39 2.02
N GLU A 251 24.98 2.16 0.91
CA GLU A 251 25.51 2.33 -0.45
C GLU A 251 25.45 3.78 -0.94
N MET A 252 24.38 4.50 -0.61
CA MET A 252 24.12 5.86 -1.06
C MET A 252 23.74 6.75 0.13
N PRO A 253 24.74 7.30 0.85
CA PRO A 253 24.48 8.22 1.95
C PRO A 253 23.63 9.40 1.45
N PRO A 254 22.51 9.72 2.12
CA PRO A 254 21.58 10.71 1.60
C PRO A 254 22.18 12.11 1.58
N ALA A 255 22.37 12.62 0.37
CA ALA A 255 22.86 13.97 0.12
C ALA A 255 21.76 15.02 0.36
N ILE A 256 20.49 14.65 0.15
CA ILE A 256 19.33 15.54 0.23
C ILE A 256 18.62 15.49 1.59
N VAL A 257 18.03 16.63 1.98
CA VAL A 257 17.41 16.85 3.30
C VAL A 257 16.30 15.83 3.59
N GLN A 258 15.48 15.51 2.59
CA GLN A 258 14.34 14.60 2.71
C GLN A 258 14.79 13.18 3.02
N ALA A 259 15.84 12.73 2.35
CA ALA A 259 16.43 11.42 2.56
C ALA A 259 17.12 11.33 3.94
N ARG A 260 17.74 12.42 4.42
CA ARG A 260 18.22 12.50 5.83
C ARG A 260 17.06 12.48 6.83
N HIS A 261 15.96 13.15 6.53
CA HIS A 261 14.76 13.08 7.37
C HIS A 261 14.23 11.64 7.46
N LEU A 262 14.26 10.88 6.37
CA LEU A 262 13.90 9.46 6.39
C LEU A 262 14.81 8.64 7.32
N GLN A 263 16.12 8.94 7.38
CA GLN A 263 17.03 8.33 8.36
C GLN A 263 16.64 8.59 9.80
N PHE A 264 16.18 9.81 10.13
CA PHE A 264 15.68 10.11 11.48
C PHE A 264 14.40 9.36 11.85
N LEU A 265 13.67 8.82 10.85
CA LEU A 265 12.49 7.99 11.10
C LEU A 265 12.82 6.52 11.34
N TYR A 266 14.08 6.11 11.14
CA TYR A 266 14.52 4.74 11.41
C TYR A 266 14.82 4.55 12.92
N PRO A 267 14.43 3.42 13.54
CA PRO A 267 13.68 2.29 12.97
C PRO A 267 12.22 2.64 12.69
N PHE A 268 11.69 2.11 11.59
CA PHE A 268 10.36 2.37 11.02
C PHE A 268 9.19 1.78 11.83
N THR A 269 9.17 2.09 13.13
CA THR A 269 8.18 1.61 14.10
C THR A 269 6.84 2.34 13.98
N ASP A 270 6.84 3.58 13.50
CA ASP A 270 5.64 4.41 13.34
C ASP A 270 5.31 4.60 11.85
N GLY A 271 4.43 3.73 11.34
CA GLY A 271 3.94 3.80 9.96
C GLY A 271 3.25 5.13 9.61
N ASN A 272 2.64 5.81 10.57
CA ASN A 272 1.98 7.11 10.34
C ASN A 272 2.99 8.23 10.14
N ARG A 273 4.15 8.19 10.83
CA ARG A 273 5.26 9.13 10.55
C ARG A 273 5.83 8.92 9.16
N MET A 274 6.04 7.66 8.77
CA MET A 274 6.52 7.34 7.43
C MET A 274 5.52 7.74 6.35
N LEU A 275 4.23 7.50 6.55
CA LEU A 275 3.19 7.92 5.62
C LEU A 275 3.15 9.45 5.47
N ARG A 276 3.28 10.20 6.57
CA ARG A 276 3.39 11.66 6.52
C ARG A 276 4.63 12.12 5.77
N TRP A 277 5.78 11.48 6.03
CA TRP A 277 7.01 11.74 5.27
C TRP A 277 6.79 11.48 3.78
N LEU A 278 6.20 10.34 3.42
CA LEU A 278 5.92 9.96 2.04
C LEU A 278 5.03 10.99 1.35
N LYS A 279 3.90 11.36 1.98
CA LYS A 279 2.99 12.39 1.44
C LYS A 279 3.71 13.73 1.21
N ASN A 280 4.52 14.17 2.17
CA ASN A 280 5.31 15.40 2.04
C ASN A 280 6.38 15.31 0.95
N SER A 281 7.04 14.16 0.82
CA SER A 281 8.05 13.93 -0.20
C SER A 281 7.44 13.93 -1.61
N ILE A 282 6.27 13.33 -1.79
CA ILE A 282 5.59 13.37 -3.10
C ILE A 282 5.16 14.81 -3.44
N ASP A 283 4.68 15.58 -2.45
CA ASP A 283 4.36 17.01 -2.65
C ASP A 283 5.57 17.83 -3.10
N GLN A 284 6.72 17.60 -2.47
CA GLN A 284 7.96 18.26 -2.86
C GLN A 284 8.42 17.83 -4.25
N THR A 285 8.18 16.58 -4.66
CA THR A 285 8.41 16.14 -6.05
C THR A 285 7.52 16.87 -7.04
N GLY A 286 6.22 17.03 -6.73
CA GLY A 286 5.33 17.86 -7.54
C GLY A 286 5.81 19.31 -7.67
N THR A 287 6.23 19.92 -6.55
CA THR A 287 6.77 21.28 -6.51
C THR A 287 8.08 21.41 -7.31
N ALA A 288 8.97 20.42 -7.23
CA ALA A 288 10.22 20.39 -7.99
C ALA A 288 9.97 20.30 -9.49
N ILE A 289 8.98 19.51 -9.92
CA ILE A 289 8.54 19.42 -11.32
C ILE A 289 7.99 20.78 -11.80
N ASP A 290 7.10 21.42 -11.04
CA ASP A 290 6.52 22.72 -11.40
C ASP A 290 7.60 23.81 -11.48
N PHE A 291 8.55 23.82 -10.55
CA PHE A 291 9.72 24.71 -10.59
C PHE A 291 10.57 24.48 -11.85
N PHE A 292 10.85 23.21 -12.19
CA PHE A 292 11.63 22.87 -13.38
C PHE A 292 10.96 23.39 -14.65
N ILE A 293 9.64 23.18 -14.78
CA ILE A 293 8.87 23.65 -15.94
C ILE A 293 9.00 25.17 -16.07
N PHE A 294 8.77 25.90 -14.98
CA PHE A 294 8.82 27.35 -14.97
C PHE A 294 10.20 27.92 -15.30
N GLU A 295 11.27 27.38 -14.72
CA GLU A 295 12.62 27.86 -15.01
C GLU A 295 13.11 27.43 -16.40
N SER A 296 12.69 26.26 -16.89
CA SER A 296 12.99 25.81 -18.25
C SER A 296 12.36 26.70 -19.32
N SER A 297 11.12 27.18 -19.12
CA SER A 297 10.44 28.07 -20.07
C SER A 297 11.14 29.42 -20.16
N LYS A 298 11.54 29.99 -19.01
CA LYS A 298 12.31 31.23 -18.99
C LYS A 298 13.65 31.12 -19.71
N LEU A 299 14.35 29.99 -19.55
CA LEU A 299 15.64 29.75 -20.19
C LEU A 299 15.55 29.69 -21.72
N VAL A 300 14.39 29.30 -22.25
CA VAL A 300 14.09 29.28 -23.69
C VAL A 300 13.67 30.66 -24.20
N GLU A 301 12.96 31.46 -23.39
CA GLU A 301 12.44 32.78 -23.77
C GLU A 301 13.50 33.89 -23.71
N THR A 302 14.42 33.86 -22.74
CA THR A 302 15.48 34.88 -22.59
C THR A 302 16.79 34.38 -23.19
N GLY A 303 17.04 34.69 -24.47
CA GLY A 303 18.23 34.26 -25.23
C GLY A 303 19.58 34.78 -24.72
N GLU A 304 19.58 35.84 -23.92
CA GLU A 304 20.77 36.47 -23.32
C GLU A 304 20.45 36.85 -21.88
N ASP A 305 20.86 36.04 -20.91
CA ASP A 305 20.69 36.33 -19.48
C ASP A 305 21.99 35.93 -18.78
N GLU A 306 22.62 36.85 -18.05
CA GLU A 306 23.82 36.60 -17.22
C GLU A 306 23.57 35.45 -16.21
N ASN A 307 22.31 35.15 -15.93
CA ASN A 307 21.87 34.08 -15.03
C ASN A 307 21.72 32.71 -15.70
N LYS A 308 22.06 32.54 -16.98
CA LYS A 308 21.85 31.28 -17.71
C LYS A 308 22.54 30.09 -17.05
N GLU A 309 23.81 30.23 -16.64
CA GLU A 309 24.54 29.16 -15.95
C GLU A 309 23.94 28.85 -14.57
N MET A 310 23.55 29.87 -13.82
CA MET A 310 22.88 29.70 -12.53
C MET A 310 21.56 28.94 -12.67
N ARG A 311 20.74 29.28 -13.68
CA ARG A 311 19.47 28.58 -13.96
C ARG A 311 19.72 27.14 -14.41
N ARG A 312 20.72 26.89 -15.26
CA ARG A 312 21.12 25.52 -15.63
C ARG A 312 21.53 24.70 -14.42
N ALA A 313 22.37 25.25 -13.55
CA ALA A 313 22.78 24.60 -12.31
C ALA A 313 21.58 24.34 -11.38
N ALA A 314 20.61 25.25 -11.32
CA ALA A 314 19.38 25.04 -10.56
C ALA A 314 18.53 23.89 -11.14
N LEU A 315 18.31 23.86 -12.47
CA LEU A 315 17.59 22.78 -13.16
C LEU A 315 18.28 21.43 -12.97
N TYR A 316 19.60 21.38 -13.09
CA TYR A 316 20.40 20.19 -12.85
C TYR A 316 20.23 19.66 -11.41
N ARG A 317 20.34 20.53 -10.41
CA ARG A 317 20.14 20.15 -9.00
C ARG A 317 18.73 19.61 -8.74
N GLN A 318 17.71 20.18 -9.39
CA GLN A 318 16.33 19.69 -9.25
C GLN A 318 16.15 18.32 -9.88
N LEU A 319 16.73 18.05 -11.07
CA LEU A 319 16.68 16.72 -11.67
C LEU A 319 17.38 15.67 -10.82
N LEU A 320 18.56 15.99 -10.28
CA LEU A 320 19.26 15.10 -9.34
C LEU A 320 18.44 14.84 -8.07
N TRP A 321 17.77 15.87 -7.54
CA TRP A 321 16.90 15.71 -6.38
C TRP A 321 15.71 14.79 -6.69
N ILE A 322 15.06 14.96 -7.86
CA ILE A 322 13.95 14.10 -8.30
C ILE A 322 14.43 12.66 -8.45
N ASP A 323 15.55 12.46 -9.14
CA ASP A 323 16.15 11.14 -9.37
C ASP A 323 16.45 10.40 -8.06
N GLN A 324 17.07 11.07 -7.09
CA GLN A 324 17.39 10.50 -5.78
C GLN A 324 16.16 10.20 -4.91
N MET A 325 15.04 10.89 -5.13
CA MET A 325 13.81 10.68 -4.35
C MET A 325 12.94 9.54 -4.89
N ILE A 326 13.05 9.17 -6.16
CA ILE A 326 12.19 8.13 -6.75
C ILE A 326 12.36 6.77 -6.08
N PRO A 327 13.57 6.23 -5.84
CA PRO A 327 13.72 4.93 -5.19
C PRO A 327 13.02 4.86 -3.81
N PRO A 328 13.27 5.76 -2.84
CA PRO A 328 12.59 5.69 -1.56
C PRO A 328 11.08 5.94 -1.68
N LEU A 329 10.62 6.80 -2.59
CA LEU A 329 9.18 7.00 -2.83
C LEU A 329 8.49 5.71 -3.31
N VAL A 330 9.11 4.98 -4.23
CA VAL A 330 8.57 3.73 -4.77
C VAL A 330 8.62 2.60 -3.74
N VAL A 331 9.73 2.45 -3.01
CA VAL A 331 9.85 1.39 -1.98
C VAL A 331 8.86 1.59 -0.83
N LEU A 332 8.55 2.84 -0.49
CA LEU A 332 7.59 3.21 0.56
C LEU A 332 6.14 3.32 0.07
N ALA A 333 5.87 3.14 -1.24
CA ALA A 333 4.55 3.39 -1.82
C ALA A 333 3.43 2.54 -1.20
N ASP A 334 3.73 1.36 -0.67
CA ASP A 334 2.75 0.50 0.02
C ASP A 334 2.08 1.22 1.20
N LEU A 335 2.76 2.17 1.85
CA LEU A 335 2.20 2.94 2.97
C LEU A 335 0.99 3.77 2.57
N ILE A 336 1.00 4.31 1.35
CA ILE A 336 -0.13 5.08 0.84
C ILE A 336 -1.10 4.15 0.11
N LEU A 337 -0.62 3.20 -0.70
CA LEU A 337 -1.47 2.30 -1.49
C LEU A 337 -2.41 1.45 -0.62
N ASN A 338 -2.00 1.07 0.59
CA ASN A 338 -2.81 0.29 1.53
C ASN A 338 -3.82 1.15 2.33
N THR A 339 -3.88 2.47 2.12
CA THR A 339 -4.86 3.36 2.77
C THR A 339 -6.14 3.50 1.94
N PRO A 340 -7.30 3.83 2.55
CA PRO A 340 -8.52 4.12 1.80
C PRO A 340 -8.30 5.25 0.80
N ASN A 341 -8.64 5.02 -0.48
CA ASN A 341 -8.34 5.93 -1.60
C ASN A 341 -6.84 6.21 -1.83
N GLY A 342 -5.96 5.42 -1.25
CA GLY A 342 -4.51 5.58 -1.32
C GLY A 342 -3.95 5.58 -2.73
N ALA A 343 -4.40 4.64 -3.58
CA ALA A 343 -4.03 4.58 -4.98
C ALA A 343 -4.38 5.87 -5.74
N TYR A 344 -5.57 6.42 -5.46
CA TYR A 344 -6.04 7.68 -6.04
C TYR A 344 -5.23 8.89 -5.54
N GLU A 345 -4.97 8.99 -4.24
CA GLU A 345 -4.13 10.03 -3.67
C GLU A 345 -2.70 9.98 -4.25
N PHE A 346 -2.11 8.78 -4.32
CA PHE A 346 -0.79 8.58 -4.90
C PHE A 346 -0.77 9.00 -6.37
N ALA A 347 -1.72 8.54 -7.18
CA ALA A 347 -1.79 8.88 -8.60
C ALA A 347 -1.96 10.40 -8.83
N LEU A 348 -2.82 11.08 -8.06
CA LEU A 348 -2.98 12.53 -8.12
C LEU A 348 -1.69 13.27 -7.77
N SER A 349 -1.01 12.81 -6.73
CA SER A 349 0.19 13.46 -6.22
C SER A 349 1.37 13.45 -7.21
N LEU A 350 1.46 12.44 -8.09
CA LEU A 350 2.39 12.42 -9.23
C LEU A 350 2.22 13.62 -10.17
N PHE A 351 1.02 14.21 -10.22
CA PHE A 351 0.69 15.38 -11.01
C PHE A 351 0.65 16.66 -10.16
N GLY A 352 1.22 16.66 -8.96
CA GLY A 352 1.24 17.84 -8.09
C GLY A 352 -0.13 18.22 -7.51
N PHE A 353 -1.11 17.31 -7.54
CA PHE A 353 -2.39 17.50 -6.83
C PHE A 353 -2.30 16.99 -5.40
N THR A 354 -1.46 17.65 -4.61
CA THR A 354 -1.35 17.42 -3.17
C THR A 354 -2.45 18.15 -2.42
N THR A 355 -2.63 17.89 -1.13
CA THR A 355 -3.75 18.45 -0.36
C THR A 355 -3.88 19.97 -0.49
N GLU A 356 -2.77 20.71 -0.37
CA GLU A 356 -2.79 22.18 -0.48
C GLU A 356 -3.01 22.66 -1.92
N HIS A 357 -2.30 22.08 -2.90
CA HIS A 357 -2.43 22.45 -4.30
C HIS A 357 -3.82 22.11 -4.86
N ARG A 358 -4.38 20.98 -4.45
CA ARG A 358 -5.74 20.56 -4.78
C ARG A 358 -6.77 21.55 -4.21
N GLN A 359 -6.66 21.90 -2.93
CA GLN A 359 -7.54 22.92 -2.33
C GLN A 359 -7.38 24.29 -3.01
N GLY A 360 -6.18 24.66 -3.44
CA GLY A 360 -5.94 25.87 -4.21
C GLY A 360 -6.62 25.82 -5.58
N TRP A 361 -6.51 24.69 -6.28
CA TRP A 361 -7.17 24.46 -7.56
C TRP A 361 -8.70 24.42 -7.44
N GLU A 362 -9.25 23.77 -6.41
CA GLU A 362 -10.68 23.74 -6.11
C GLU A 362 -11.22 25.15 -5.87
N ARG A 363 -10.51 25.99 -5.09
CA ARG A 363 -10.88 27.40 -4.91
C ARG A 363 -10.87 28.22 -6.20
N VAL A 364 -9.91 27.96 -7.09
CA VAL A 364 -9.85 28.61 -8.42
C VAL A 364 -11.00 28.14 -9.31
N LEU A 365 -11.31 26.83 -9.27
CA LEU A 365 -12.45 26.24 -9.96
C LEU A 365 -13.77 26.86 -9.48
N GLU A 366 -14.00 26.89 -8.18
CA GLU A 366 -15.19 27.48 -7.57
C GLU A 366 -15.37 28.94 -7.98
N ARG A 367 -14.29 29.74 -7.96
CA ARG A 367 -14.35 31.14 -8.42
C ARG A 367 -14.75 31.25 -9.89
N HIS A 368 -14.15 30.45 -10.77
CA HIS A 368 -14.52 30.45 -12.19
C HIS A 368 -15.96 29.97 -12.43
N CYS A 369 -16.41 28.99 -11.65
CA CYS A 369 -17.78 28.50 -11.67
C CYS A 369 -18.76 29.57 -11.19
N ALA A 370 -18.47 30.28 -10.10
CA ALA A 370 -19.28 31.38 -9.60
C ALA A 370 -19.42 32.49 -10.64
N GLU A 371 -18.32 32.90 -11.27
CA GLU A 371 -18.36 33.87 -12.36
C GLU A 371 -19.18 33.37 -13.55
N ALA A 372 -19.09 32.09 -13.91
CA ALA A 372 -19.85 31.51 -15.03
C ALA A 372 -21.35 31.46 -14.74
N VAL A 373 -21.75 31.02 -13.53
CA VAL A 373 -23.14 30.99 -13.06
C VAL A 373 -23.69 32.41 -13.00
N HIS A 374 -22.95 33.35 -12.43
CA HIS A 374 -23.33 34.76 -12.37
C HIS A 374 -23.52 35.37 -13.76
N ARG A 375 -22.54 35.18 -14.66
CA ARG A 375 -22.64 35.62 -16.07
C ARG A 375 -23.84 35.00 -16.77
N ARG A 376 -24.18 33.74 -16.46
CA ARG A 376 -25.35 33.07 -17.02
C ARG A 376 -26.64 33.73 -16.58
N PHE A 377 -26.81 34.03 -15.30
CA PHE A 377 -27.97 34.77 -14.79
C PHE A 377 -28.08 36.15 -15.45
N LEU A 378 -26.99 36.92 -15.53
CA LEU A 378 -27.02 38.23 -16.18
C LEU A 378 -27.43 38.15 -17.66
N ALA A 379 -26.96 37.14 -18.38
CA ALA A 379 -27.32 36.94 -19.79
C ALA A 379 -28.80 36.51 -19.96
N ASP A 380 -29.28 35.60 -19.11
CA ASP A 380 -30.67 35.14 -19.14
C ASP A 380 -31.64 36.26 -18.76
N MET A 381 -31.32 37.06 -17.73
CA MET A 381 -32.12 38.24 -17.34
C MET A 381 -32.16 39.29 -18.46
N ARG A 382 -31.03 39.57 -19.12
CA ARG A 382 -31.00 40.48 -20.28
C ARG A 382 -31.83 40.00 -21.47
N SER A 383 -32.04 38.69 -21.59
CA SER A 383 -32.86 38.09 -22.65
C SER A 383 -34.31 37.81 -22.22
N GLY A 384 -34.73 38.28 -21.04
CA GLY A 384 -36.09 38.12 -20.53
C GLY A 384 -36.43 36.70 -20.06
N ARG A 385 -35.42 35.86 -19.81
CA ARG A 385 -35.62 34.53 -19.25
C ARG A 385 -35.66 34.61 -17.72
N PRO A 386 -36.71 34.08 -17.05
CA PRO A 386 -36.86 34.19 -15.60
C PRO A 386 -35.80 33.36 -14.85
N PRO A 387 -35.34 33.81 -13.66
CA PRO A 387 -34.31 33.15 -12.86
C PRO A 387 -34.59 31.67 -12.57
N ALA A 388 -35.84 31.31 -12.29
CA ALA A 388 -36.26 29.93 -12.04
C ALA A 388 -35.88 28.96 -13.18
N LYS A 389 -35.92 29.41 -14.44
CA LYS A 389 -35.50 28.57 -15.59
C LYS A 389 -33.99 28.38 -15.68
N THR A 390 -33.21 29.27 -15.09
CA THR A 390 -31.75 29.18 -15.01
C THR A 390 -31.34 28.29 -13.83
N ILE A 391 -32.03 28.41 -12.69
CA ILE A 391 -31.90 27.49 -11.54
C ILE A 391 -32.14 26.05 -12.00
N LYS A 392 -33.30 25.77 -12.59
CA LYS A 392 -33.64 24.43 -13.11
C LYS A 392 -32.57 23.83 -14.04
N MET A 393 -31.99 24.66 -14.91
CA MET A 393 -30.93 24.23 -15.82
C MET A 393 -29.64 23.86 -15.08
N LEU A 394 -29.30 24.58 -14.02
CA LEU A 394 -28.08 24.41 -13.22
C LEU A 394 -28.26 23.45 -12.03
N SER A 395 -29.47 22.99 -11.75
CA SER A 395 -29.79 21.95 -10.77
C SER A 395 -29.59 20.51 -11.30
N PHE A 396 -29.28 20.35 -12.59
CA PHE A 396 -28.96 19.04 -13.22
C PHE A 396 -29.95 17.89 -12.96
N GLY A 397 -31.22 18.20 -12.67
CA GLY A 397 -32.28 17.22 -12.42
C GLY A 397 -32.47 16.80 -10.96
N ASP A 398 -31.74 17.41 -10.01
CA ASP A 398 -32.01 17.25 -8.57
C ASP A 398 -33.21 18.13 -8.16
N GLU A 399 -34.40 17.52 -8.10
CA GLU A 399 -35.66 18.21 -7.79
C GLU A 399 -35.69 18.81 -6.38
N THR A 400 -35.07 18.12 -5.42
CA THR A 400 -34.95 18.58 -4.02
C THR A 400 -34.09 19.82 -3.90
N PHE A 401 -32.94 19.82 -4.58
CA PHE A 401 -32.04 20.97 -4.62
C PHE A 401 -32.64 22.12 -5.44
N GLU A 402 -33.27 21.84 -6.59
CA GLU A 402 -34.00 22.83 -7.40
C GLU A 402 -35.03 23.58 -6.55
N ALA A 403 -35.92 22.86 -5.85
CA ALA A 403 -36.95 23.46 -5.01
C ALA A 403 -36.34 24.33 -3.89
N ALA A 404 -35.26 23.87 -3.26
CA ALA A 404 -34.58 24.61 -2.20
C ALA A 404 -33.94 25.92 -2.70
N VAL A 405 -33.42 25.94 -3.93
CA VAL A 405 -32.83 27.15 -4.52
C VAL A 405 -33.91 28.08 -5.09
N ILE A 406 -35.01 27.56 -5.64
CA ILE A 406 -36.15 28.37 -6.10
C ILE A 406 -36.82 29.08 -4.93
N ALA A 407 -36.88 28.44 -3.75
CA ALA A 407 -37.45 29.05 -2.54
C ALA A 407 -36.70 30.31 -2.07
N GLU A 408 -35.48 30.53 -2.57
CA GLU A 408 -34.73 31.77 -2.32
C GLU A 408 -35.19 32.91 -3.21
N LEU A 409 -36.02 32.71 -4.24
CA LEU A 409 -36.58 33.79 -5.07
C LEU A 409 -37.82 34.39 -4.41
N ASP A 410 -38.23 35.59 -4.84
CA ASP A 410 -39.49 36.16 -4.39
C ASP A 410 -40.67 35.25 -4.74
N ALA A 411 -41.50 34.93 -3.75
CA ALA A 411 -42.57 33.97 -3.91
C ALA A 411 -43.69 34.44 -4.84
N LEU A 412 -43.85 35.76 -5.04
CA LEU A 412 -44.91 36.33 -5.86
C LEU A 412 -44.47 36.55 -7.31
N THR A 413 -43.25 37.03 -7.52
CA THR A 413 -42.73 37.41 -8.83
C THR A 413 -41.84 36.35 -9.45
N GLY A 414 -41.21 35.49 -8.65
CA GLY A 414 -40.21 34.51 -9.12
C GLY A 414 -38.92 35.17 -9.61
N GLU A 415 -38.68 36.42 -9.22
CA GLU A 415 -37.51 37.23 -9.58
C GLU A 415 -36.61 37.45 -8.36
N PHE A 416 -35.46 38.11 -8.58
CA PHE A 416 -34.60 38.56 -7.49
C PHE A 416 -35.06 39.93 -6.97
N ASP A 417 -35.34 40.03 -5.68
CA ASP A 417 -35.63 41.27 -4.95
C ASP A 417 -34.37 42.05 -4.60
N SER A 418 -33.22 41.37 -4.48
CA SER A 418 -31.96 42.01 -4.09
C SER A 418 -30.72 41.38 -4.73
N MET A 419 -29.61 42.12 -4.73
CA MET A 419 -28.31 41.57 -5.16
C MET A 419 -27.81 40.48 -4.21
N GLU A 420 -28.10 40.59 -2.92
CA GLU A 420 -27.68 39.62 -1.90
C GLU A 420 -28.38 38.26 -2.07
N GLN A 421 -29.67 38.29 -2.39
CA GLN A 421 -30.47 37.09 -2.72
C GLN A 421 -29.93 36.41 -3.99
N ARG A 422 -29.61 37.18 -5.03
CA ARG A 422 -28.97 36.65 -6.24
C ARG A 422 -27.62 36.02 -5.92
N ASP A 423 -26.80 36.68 -5.12
CA ASP A 423 -25.46 36.17 -4.80
C ASP A 423 -25.54 34.89 -3.95
N THR A 424 -26.54 34.77 -3.06
CA THR A 424 -26.87 33.54 -2.33
C THR A 424 -27.28 32.39 -3.27
N VAL A 425 -28.16 32.67 -4.24
CA VAL A 425 -28.57 31.68 -5.26
C VAL A 425 -27.39 31.27 -6.13
N VAL A 426 -26.54 32.22 -6.53
CA VAL A 426 -25.31 31.96 -7.29
C VAL A 426 -24.37 31.07 -6.48
N GLU A 427 -24.15 31.33 -5.20
CA GLU A 427 -23.28 30.53 -4.33
C GLU A 427 -23.77 29.08 -4.23
N LYS A 428 -25.07 28.87 -3.94
CA LYS A 428 -25.68 27.53 -3.88
C LYS A 428 -25.50 26.77 -5.20
N LEU A 429 -25.82 27.41 -6.32
CA LEU A 429 -25.68 26.79 -7.64
C LEU A 429 -24.22 26.59 -8.06
N THR A 430 -23.29 27.41 -7.55
CA THR A 430 -21.87 27.29 -7.83
C THR A 430 -21.32 25.97 -7.32
N ALA A 431 -21.70 25.53 -6.12
CA ALA A 431 -21.23 24.26 -5.57
C ALA A 431 -21.64 23.07 -6.46
N MET A 432 -22.91 23.03 -6.89
CA MET A 432 -23.41 21.97 -7.77
C MET A 432 -22.81 22.05 -9.19
N TYR A 433 -22.65 23.26 -9.73
CA TYR A 433 -21.99 23.47 -11.01
C TYR A 433 -20.50 23.13 -10.98
N ALA A 434 -19.80 23.45 -9.90
CA ALA A 434 -18.41 23.10 -9.69
C ALA A 434 -18.25 21.59 -9.59
N SER A 435 -19.07 20.91 -8.80
CA SER A 435 -19.06 19.44 -8.69
C SER A 435 -19.26 18.75 -10.05
N SER A 436 -20.25 19.19 -10.85
CA SER A 436 -20.48 18.60 -12.18
C SER A 436 -19.36 18.88 -13.20
N ARG A 437 -18.59 19.97 -13.01
CA ARG A 437 -17.48 20.36 -13.89
C ARG A 437 -16.12 19.85 -13.42
N GLU A 438 -15.96 19.59 -12.13
CA GLU A 438 -14.71 19.25 -11.47
C GLU A 438 -14.01 18.11 -12.20
N GLN A 439 -14.74 17.03 -12.49
CA GLN A 439 -14.22 15.85 -13.16
C GLN A 439 -13.58 16.17 -14.52
N LYS A 440 -14.28 16.92 -15.38
CA LYS A 440 -13.79 17.25 -16.73
C LYS A 440 -12.58 18.20 -16.65
N LEU A 441 -12.65 19.19 -15.76
CA LEU A 441 -11.58 20.19 -15.63
C LEU A 441 -10.34 19.60 -14.96
N LEU A 442 -10.51 18.72 -13.97
CA LEU A 442 -9.42 18.00 -13.34
C LEU A 442 -8.70 17.10 -14.36
N ASN A 443 -9.44 16.34 -15.16
CA ASN A 443 -8.84 15.51 -16.22
C ASN A 443 -8.06 16.34 -17.25
N THR A 444 -8.57 17.53 -17.57
CA THR A 444 -7.89 18.47 -18.48
C THR A 444 -6.58 18.97 -17.87
N GLU A 445 -6.60 19.34 -16.59
CA GLU A 445 -5.41 19.83 -15.88
C GLU A 445 -4.39 18.70 -15.64
N ILE A 446 -4.82 17.49 -15.27
CA ILE A 446 -3.95 16.29 -15.21
C ILE A 446 -3.29 16.05 -16.58
N GLY A 447 -4.06 16.10 -17.68
CA GLY A 447 -3.52 15.94 -19.02
C GLY A 447 -2.53 17.03 -19.44
N ARG A 448 -2.73 18.27 -18.96
CA ARG A 448 -1.77 19.38 -19.13
C ARG A 448 -0.49 19.11 -18.33
N ARG A 449 -0.60 18.75 -17.05
CA ARG A 449 0.53 18.48 -16.16
C ARG A 449 1.34 17.26 -16.59
N TYR A 450 0.68 16.18 -17.01
CA TYR A 450 1.34 15.01 -17.61
C TYR A 450 2.18 15.40 -18.84
N ARG A 451 1.62 16.19 -19.77
CA ARG A 451 2.38 16.63 -20.95
C ARG A 451 3.61 17.45 -20.56
N ARG A 452 3.48 18.33 -19.58
CA ARG A 452 4.63 19.10 -19.06
C ARG A 452 5.67 18.20 -18.41
N LEU A 453 5.26 17.23 -17.59
CA LEU A 453 6.17 16.24 -17.00
C LEU A 453 6.91 15.46 -18.09
N MET A 454 6.21 14.94 -19.11
CA MET A 454 6.85 14.23 -20.21
C MET A 454 7.81 15.13 -21.00
N GLN A 455 7.51 16.42 -21.16
CA GLN A 455 8.46 17.38 -21.75
C GLN A 455 9.72 17.53 -20.90
N VAL A 456 9.59 17.58 -19.57
CA VAL A 456 10.73 17.67 -18.64
C VAL A 456 11.60 16.42 -18.72
N LEU A 457 10.97 15.24 -18.77
CA LEU A 457 11.67 13.95 -18.80
C LEU A 457 12.19 13.56 -20.20
N HIS A 458 11.85 14.33 -21.24
CA HIS A 458 12.28 14.02 -22.61
C HIS A 458 13.77 14.27 -22.78
N GLU A 459 14.49 13.27 -23.30
CA GLU A 459 15.94 13.29 -23.48
C GLU A 459 16.42 14.56 -24.22
N ASP A 460 15.84 14.85 -25.40
CA ASP A 460 16.20 16.05 -26.17
C ASP A 460 16.03 17.36 -25.40
N ASN A 461 15.01 17.46 -24.54
CA ASN A 461 14.79 18.67 -23.76
C ASN A 461 15.83 18.79 -22.65
N ILE A 462 16.16 17.70 -21.96
CA ILE A 462 17.21 17.67 -20.94
C ILE A 462 18.56 18.02 -21.58
N ARG A 463 18.89 17.40 -22.72
CA ARG A 463 20.13 17.64 -23.47
C ARG A 463 20.27 19.09 -23.95
N ARG A 464 19.16 19.74 -24.33
CA ARG A 464 19.16 21.16 -24.69
C ARG A 464 19.41 22.08 -23.49
N LEU A 465 18.92 21.71 -22.31
CA LEU A 465 18.96 22.56 -21.12
C LEU A 465 20.27 22.43 -20.35
N LEU A 466 20.84 21.22 -20.26
CA LEU A 466 22.02 20.91 -19.46
C LEU A 466 23.32 20.98 -20.28
N SER A 467 24.48 20.98 -19.60
CA SER A 467 25.77 20.71 -20.26
C SER A 467 25.93 19.22 -20.57
N ASP A 468 26.83 18.86 -21.49
CA ASP A 468 27.08 17.46 -21.86
C ASP A 468 27.50 16.61 -20.64
N GLU A 469 28.37 17.14 -19.77
CA GLU A 469 28.78 16.47 -18.53
C GLU A 469 27.60 16.22 -17.57
N GLN A 470 26.72 17.21 -17.42
CA GLN A 470 25.53 17.10 -16.57
C GLN A 470 24.53 16.09 -17.15
N PHE A 471 24.34 16.11 -18.47
CA PHE A 471 23.49 15.18 -19.17
C PHE A 471 24.00 13.75 -19.03
N GLU A 472 25.30 13.50 -19.27
CA GLU A 472 25.88 12.17 -19.09
C GLU A 472 25.76 11.67 -17.64
N SER A 473 25.94 12.55 -16.65
CA SER A 473 25.76 12.19 -15.25
C SER A 473 24.34 11.74 -14.94
N ILE A 474 23.34 12.40 -15.52
CA ILE A 474 21.93 12.03 -15.36
C ILE A 474 21.63 10.75 -16.16
N ASP A 475 22.08 10.63 -17.41
CA ASP A 475 21.76 9.48 -18.25
C ASP A 475 22.32 8.17 -17.67
N ARG A 476 23.54 8.19 -17.13
CA ARG A 476 24.12 7.05 -16.40
C ARG A 476 23.33 6.70 -15.12
N ALA A 477 22.71 7.69 -14.49
CA ALA A 477 21.87 7.51 -13.31
C ALA A 477 20.38 7.22 -13.65
N SER A 478 19.94 7.45 -14.89
CA SER A 478 18.54 7.74 -15.30
C SER A 478 17.52 6.61 -15.19
N GLY A 479 17.86 5.49 -14.55
CA GLY A 479 16.89 4.43 -14.24
C GLY A 479 15.64 5.00 -13.55
N PRO A 480 15.78 5.74 -12.43
CA PRO A 480 14.64 6.28 -11.70
C PRO A 480 13.83 7.30 -12.49
N LEU A 481 14.45 8.25 -13.21
CA LEU A 481 13.70 9.21 -14.04
C LEU A 481 12.85 8.53 -15.13
N ARG A 482 13.35 7.44 -15.75
CA ARG A 482 12.56 6.64 -16.70
C ARG A 482 11.39 5.96 -16.00
N ASP A 483 11.61 5.43 -14.79
CA ASP A 483 10.56 4.81 -13.99
C ASP A 483 9.46 5.83 -13.62
N LEU A 484 9.81 7.08 -13.28
CA LEU A 484 8.83 8.15 -13.05
C LEU A 484 7.91 8.38 -14.25
N SER A 485 8.43 8.27 -15.47
CA SER A 485 7.63 8.40 -16.68
C SER A 485 6.60 7.26 -16.84
N ALA A 486 7.01 6.03 -16.51
CA ALA A 486 6.16 4.85 -16.53
C ALA A 486 5.07 4.94 -15.44
N ILE A 487 5.45 5.30 -14.21
CA ILE A 487 4.52 5.52 -13.09
C ILE A 487 3.50 6.60 -13.46
N ALA A 488 3.94 7.73 -14.04
CA ALA A 488 3.05 8.80 -14.44
C ALA A 488 2.09 8.37 -15.57
N ALA A 489 2.54 7.55 -16.53
CA ALA A 489 1.66 7.01 -17.57
C ALA A 489 0.59 6.09 -16.98
N ALA A 490 0.97 5.17 -16.08
CA ALA A 490 0.04 4.28 -15.38
C ALA A 490 -0.96 5.07 -14.51
N GLY A 491 -0.47 6.04 -13.73
CA GLY A 491 -1.30 6.91 -12.90
C GLY A 491 -2.31 7.72 -13.72
N ARG A 492 -1.91 8.25 -14.88
CA ARG A 492 -2.83 8.95 -15.79
C ARG A 492 -3.91 8.03 -16.33
N LYS A 493 -3.55 6.82 -16.77
CA LYS A 493 -4.50 5.82 -17.27
C LYS A 493 -5.54 5.52 -16.19
N TYR A 494 -5.08 5.15 -15.00
CA TYR A 494 -5.93 4.87 -13.85
C TYR A 494 -6.88 6.02 -13.49
N LEU A 495 -6.37 7.26 -13.35
CA LEU A 495 -7.20 8.42 -13.02
C LEU A 495 -8.27 8.70 -14.08
N SER A 496 -7.95 8.47 -15.36
CA SER A 496 -8.91 8.61 -16.45
C SER A 496 -9.99 7.53 -16.42
N SER A 497 -9.62 6.29 -16.06
CA SER A 497 -10.51 5.14 -15.98
C SER A 497 -11.46 5.19 -14.79
N ARG A 498 -10.97 5.56 -13.59
CA ARG A 498 -11.76 5.65 -12.34
C ARG A 498 -12.96 6.58 -12.45
N ARG A 499 -12.91 7.52 -13.39
CA ARG A 499 -13.89 8.58 -13.60
C ARG A 499 -14.53 8.46 -14.98
N ALA A 500 -14.55 7.29 -15.61
CA ALA A 500 -15.24 7.09 -16.88
C ALA A 500 -16.71 6.75 -16.63
N LEU A 501 -17.64 7.59 -17.11
CA LEU A 501 -19.09 7.41 -16.92
C LEU A 501 -19.65 6.13 -17.58
N ASN A 502 -18.91 5.56 -18.54
CA ASN A 502 -19.34 4.39 -19.31
C ASN A 502 -18.71 3.08 -18.82
N ARG A 503 -18.07 3.08 -17.64
CA ARG A 503 -17.42 1.88 -17.07
C ARG A 503 -18.24 1.28 -15.94
N THR A 504 -18.21 -0.03 -15.89
CA THR A 504 -18.78 -0.83 -14.80
C THR A 504 -17.93 -0.68 -13.52
N THR A 505 -18.50 -1.01 -12.36
CA THR A 505 -17.78 -0.95 -11.08
C THR A 505 -16.58 -1.91 -11.10
N GLU A 506 -16.73 -3.08 -11.71
CA GLU A 506 -15.68 -4.10 -11.87
C GLU A 506 -14.49 -3.56 -12.68
N GLU A 507 -14.75 -2.83 -13.77
CA GLU A 507 -13.69 -2.21 -14.59
C GLU A 507 -12.95 -1.09 -13.84
N ILE A 508 -13.64 -0.34 -12.99
CA ILE A 508 -13.01 0.71 -12.17
C ILE A 508 -12.10 0.10 -11.11
N LEU A 509 -12.59 -0.94 -10.40
CA LEU A 509 -11.81 -1.65 -9.38
C LEU A 509 -10.64 -2.40 -10.01
N ALA A 510 -10.83 -2.98 -11.20
CA ALA A 510 -9.77 -3.69 -11.90
C ALA A 510 -8.59 -2.78 -12.27
N GLU A 511 -8.87 -1.58 -12.77
CA GLU A 511 -7.82 -0.61 -13.12
C GLU A 511 -7.11 -0.06 -11.89
N GLU A 512 -7.80 0.04 -10.75
CA GLU A 512 -7.13 0.35 -9.49
C GLU A 512 -6.15 -0.75 -9.09
N GLU A 513 -6.58 -2.00 -9.17
CA GLU A 513 -5.73 -3.14 -8.82
C GLU A 513 -4.56 -3.31 -9.80
N ASP A 514 -4.77 -3.07 -11.10
CA ASP A 514 -3.70 -3.03 -12.10
C ASP A 514 -2.68 -1.93 -11.78
N PHE A 515 -3.15 -0.71 -11.48
CA PHE A 515 -2.25 0.38 -11.11
C PHE A 515 -1.44 0.06 -9.84
N VAL A 516 -2.08 -0.48 -8.81
CA VAL A 516 -1.39 -0.94 -7.59
C VAL A 516 -0.35 -2.01 -7.94
N SER A 517 -0.70 -2.97 -8.80
CA SER A 517 0.21 -4.02 -9.25
C SER A 517 1.42 -3.46 -10.01
N ASP A 518 1.22 -2.47 -10.88
CA ASP A 518 2.31 -1.81 -11.62
C ASP A 518 3.32 -1.16 -10.65
N ILE A 519 2.84 -0.46 -9.61
CA ILE A 519 3.71 0.14 -8.60
C ILE A 519 4.41 -0.92 -7.76
N ARG A 520 3.72 -2.00 -7.38
CA ARG A 520 4.33 -3.12 -6.63
C ARG A 520 5.41 -3.83 -7.44
N ASN A 521 5.18 -4.07 -8.72
CA ASN A 521 6.17 -4.67 -9.63
C ASN A 521 7.43 -3.79 -9.76
N LEU A 522 7.22 -2.47 -9.90
CA LEU A 522 8.34 -1.54 -9.94
C LEU A 522 9.12 -1.54 -8.62
N ARG A 523 8.42 -1.47 -7.48
CA ARG A 523 9.01 -1.59 -6.15
C ARG A 523 9.82 -2.89 -6.00
N SER A 524 9.28 -4.01 -6.50
CA SER A 524 9.94 -5.30 -6.49
C SER A 524 11.29 -5.27 -7.22
N THR A 525 11.36 -4.51 -8.33
CA THR A 525 12.60 -4.27 -9.09
C THR A 525 13.64 -3.49 -8.27
N TYR A 526 13.22 -2.46 -7.53
CA TYR A 526 14.10 -1.70 -6.64
C TYR A 526 14.61 -2.53 -5.46
N ILE A 527 13.74 -3.34 -4.87
CA ILE A 527 14.10 -4.28 -3.79
C ILE A 527 15.12 -5.28 -4.31
N GLN A 528 14.88 -5.87 -5.48
CA GLN A 528 15.79 -6.83 -6.07
C GLN A 528 17.18 -6.21 -6.32
N ARG A 529 17.26 -5.07 -7.01
CA ARG A 529 18.55 -4.42 -7.34
C ARG A 529 19.46 -4.15 -6.14
N VAL A 530 18.88 -3.89 -4.96
CA VAL A 530 19.63 -3.49 -3.75
C VAL A 530 19.84 -4.64 -2.77
N LEU A 531 18.90 -5.60 -2.69
CA LEU A 531 18.95 -6.67 -1.68
C LEU A 531 19.34 -8.05 -2.21
N LEU A 532 19.14 -8.33 -3.51
CA LEU A 532 19.12 -9.68 -4.07
C LEU A 532 19.95 -9.80 -5.35
#